data_AF-A0A1B8V256-F1
#
_entry.id   AF-A0A1B8V256-F1
#
_cell.length_a   1.000
_cell.length_b   1.000
_cell.length_c   1.000
_cell.angle_alpha   90.00
_cell.angle_beta   90.00
_cell.angle_gamma   90.00
#
_symmetry.space_group_name_H-M   'P 1'
#
loop_
_entity.id
_entity.type
_entity.pdbx_description
1 polymer ?
#
loop_
_entity_poly.entity_id
_entity_poly.type
_entity_poly.pdbx_seq_one_letter_code
_entity_poly.pdbx_strand_id
1 'polypeptide(L)'
;MSQNANTLMLFFKEQGPHELCVLSLVNLMRGDEEKSLVYQQRLGVDLSGVWQGEWFNQQFSAQPEYIRLDFDTSVRANLPLLLLESLFERGLRAAVVEVFHGQVGETQRHHFLDGKLVNRSDLYHREPFIAPIVTAQLDVQREEGEEDTSVCVARPVPLRKLIEEEREQEEKAKALVEGIAEIAKVARQTGVGPAGVIKTGLVLWQMAKGLLHAVILTVLALVFFKGFWMWLGLGVVLAIVLPLLYGWVEYSDLSEKREEPEVADGAD
;
A
#
# COMPACT_ATOMS: atom_id res chain seq x y z
N MET A 1 -13.21 0.95 26.65
CA MET A 1 -12.58 0.21 25.53
C MET A 1 -13.03 0.91 24.27
N SER A 2 -12.12 1.23 23.36
CA SER A 2 -12.51 1.92 22.12
C SER A 2 -13.16 0.91 21.16
N GLN A 3 -14.17 1.36 20.42
CA GLN A 3 -14.97 0.60 19.47
C GLN A 3 -15.14 1.45 18.21
N ASN A 4 -15.45 0.80 17.09
CA ASN A 4 -15.80 1.49 15.86
C ASN A 4 -17.33 1.50 15.74
N ALA A 5 -17.92 2.66 15.46
CA ALA A 5 -19.33 2.78 15.18
C ALA A 5 -19.53 2.75 13.66
N ASN A 6 -20.44 1.93 13.17
CA ASN A 6 -20.65 1.72 11.74
C ASN A 6 -22.09 2.04 11.37
N THR A 7 -22.28 2.69 10.24
CA THR A 7 -23.57 2.84 9.58
C THR A 7 -23.48 2.26 8.17
N LEU A 8 -24.29 1.25 7.88
CA LEU A 8 -24.41 0.59 6.59
C LEU A 8 -25.77 0.93 5.98
N MET A 9 -25.73 1.57 4.81
CA MET A 9 -26.91 1.85 3.99
C MET A 9 -26.93 0.93 2.77
N LEU A 10 -28.04 0.24 2.55
CA LEU A 10 -28.24 -0.70 1.45
C LEU A 10 -29.36 -0.21 0.53
N PHE A 11 -29.07 -0.15 -0.77
CA PHE A 11 -30.02 0.26 -1.80
C PHE A 11 -30.22 -0.90 -2.76
N PHE A 12 -31.41 -1.51 -2.79
CA PHE A 12 -31.69 -2.65 -3.66
C PHE A 12 -32.22 -2.22 -5.03
N LYS A 13 -31.98 -3.03 -6.06
CA LYS A 13 -32.52 -2.78 -7.41
C LYS A 13 -34.02 -3.03 -7.48
N GLU A 14 -34.49 -4.04 -6.75
CA GLU A 14 -35.87 -4.54 -6.77
C GLU A 14 -36.43 -4.70 -5.36
N GLN A 15 -37.76 -4.62 -5.23
CA GLN A 15 -38.44 -4.72 -3.93
C GLN A 15 -38.40 -6.13 -3.31
N GLY A 16 -38.34 -7.20 -4.12
CA GLY A 16 -38.33 -8.57 -3.59
C GLY A 16 -37.14 -8.86 -2.66
N PRO A 17 -35.88 -8.71 -3.14
CA PRO A 17 -34.69 -8.86 -2.28
C PRO A 17 -34.67 -7.89 -1.10
N HIS A 18 -35.17 -6.66 -1.28
CA HIS A 18 -35.31 -5.68 -0.21
C HIS A 18 -36.22 -6.20 0.91
N GLU A 19 -37.43 -6.63 0.58
CA GLU A 19 -38.39 -7.17 1.55
C GLU A 19 -37.86 -8.39 2.28
N LEU A 20 -37.20 -9.31 1.56
CA LEU A 20 -36.57 -10.48 2.18
C LEU A 20 -35.48 -10.08 3.18
N CYS A 21 -34.63 -9.11 2.81
CA CYS A 21 -33.60 -8.58 3.70
C CYS A 21 -34.22 -7.93 4.95
N VAL A 22 -35.24 -7.08 4.79
CA VAL A 22 -35.99 -6.48 5.90
C VAL A 22 -36.58 -7.55 6.82
N LEU A 23 -37.24 -8.57 6.26
CA LEU A 23 -37.84 -9.65 7.04
C LEU A 23 -36.78 -10.46 7.80
N SER A 24 -35.64 -10.75 7.19
CA SER A 24 -34.51 -11.39 7.87
C SER A 24 -34.03 -10.56 9.07
N LEU A 25 -33.80 -9.26 8.86
CA LEU A 25 -33.28 -8.35 9.89
C LEU A 25 -34.28 -8.12 11.03
N VAL A 26 -35.58 -7.97 10.73
CA VAL A 26 -36.63 -7.81 11.75
C VAL A 26 -36.73 -9.04 12.64
N ASN A 27 -36.60 -10.25 12.08
CA ASN A 27 -36.64 -11.47 12.89
C ASN A 27 -35.34 -11.65 13.71
N LEU A 28 -34.17 -11.27 13.18
CA LEU A 28 -32.93 -11.22 13.98
C LEU A 28 -33.03 -10.28 15.17
N MET A 29 -33.54 -9.05 14.96
CA MET A 29 -33.77 -8.07 16.04
C MET A 29 -34.75 -8.59 17.11
N ARG A 30 -35.68 -9.47 16.74
CA ARG A 30 -36.64 -10.09 17.67
C ARG A 30 -36.11 -11.35 18.36
N GLY A 31 -34.92 -11.83 17.98
CA GLY A 31 -34.36 -13.09 18.45
C GLY A 31 -35.03 -14.34 17.85
N ASP A 32 -35.78 -14.21 16.76
CA ASP A 32 -36.41 -15.34 16.05
C ASP A 32 -35.50 -15.82 14.92
N GLU A 33 -34.47 -16.59 15.30
CA GLU A 33 -33.43 -17.07 14.38
C GLU A 33 -33.98 -18.02 13.31
N GLU A 34 -34.92 -18.90 13.68
CA GLU A 34 -35.52 -19.87 12.74
C GLU A 34 -36.27 -19.15 11.62
N LYS A 35 -37.12 -18.17 11.96
CA LYS A 35 -37.83 -17.40 10.92
C LYS A 35 -36.87 -16.55 10.11
N SER A 36 -35.86 -15.95 10.74
CA SER A 36 -34.87 -15.19 10.00
C SER A 36 -34.15 -16.07 8.97
N LEU A 37 -33.74 -17.27 9.37
CA LEU A 37 -33.05 -18.22 8.51
C LEU A 37 -33.87 -18.59 7.27
N VAL A 38 -35.19 -18.75 7.40
CA VAL A 38 -36.08 -19.01 6.25
C VAL A 38 -36.00 -17.88 5.22
N TYR A 39 -36.04 -16.62 5.66
CA TYR A 39 -35.93 -15.47 4.75
C TYR A 39 -34.52 -15.32 4.19
N GLN A 40 -33.49 -15.58 5.00
CA GLN A 40 -32.08 -15.55 4.59
C GLN A 40 -31.79 -16.59 3.50
N GLN A 41 -32.34 -17.80 3.62
CA GLN A 41 -32.22 -18.85 2.61
C GLN A 41 -32.89 -18.47 1.29
N ARG A 42 -34.04 -17.78 1.36
CA ARG A 42 -34.74 -17.26 0.17
C ARG A 42 -33.97 -16.11 -0.48
N LEU A 43 -33.37 -15.23 0.32
CA LEU A 43 -32.48 -14.17 -0.16
C LEU A 43 -31.17 -14.76 -0.72
N GLY A 44 -30.70 -15.87 -0.15
CA GLY A 44 -29.43 -16.52 -0.45
C GLY A 44 -28.22 -15.82 0.15
N VAL A 45 -28.38 -15.18 1.32
CA VAL A 45 -27.34 -14.42 2.05
C VAL A 45 -27.39 -14.82 3.53
N ASP A 46 -26.23 -15.08 4.13
CA ASP A 46 -26.09 -15.31 5.56
C ASP A 46 -25.89 -13.98 6.30
N LEU A 47 -26.94 -13.52 6.97
CA LEU A 47 -26.92 -12.33 7.83
C LEU A 47 -26.64 -12.69 9.29
N SER A 48 -26.98 -13.91 9.72
CA SER A 48 -26.81 -14.35 11.09
C SER A 48 -25.34 -14.37 11.51
N GLY A 49 -24.45 -14.81 10.61
CA GLY A 49 -23.00 -14.90 10.88
C GLY A 49 -22.38 -13.57 11.34
N VAL A 50 -22.64 -12.49 10.59
CA VAL A 50 -22.15 -11.14 10.95
C VAL A 50 -22.92 -10.52 12.11
N TRP A 51 -24.24 -10.74 12.17
CA TRP A 51 -25.12 -10.15 13.17
C TRP A 51 -24.75 -10.59 14.59
N GLN A 52 -24.47 -11.88 14.78
CA GLN A 52 -24.18 -12.46 16.09
C GLN A 52 -22.68 -12.56 16.40
N GLY A 53 -21.84 -12.65 15.37
CA GLY A 53 -20.41 -12.86 15.52
C GLY A 53 -19.62 -11.58 15.73
N GLU A 54 -19.80 -10.60 14.85
CA GLU A 54 -18.90 -9.44 14.73
C GLU A 54 -19.52 -8.13 15.20
N TRP A 55 -20.85 -8.02 15.08
CA TRP A 55 -21.57 -6.79 15.36
C TRP A 55 -22.06 -6.75 16.81
N PHE A 56 -22.15 -5.55 17.36
CA PHE A 56 -22.73 -5.26 18.67
C PHE A 56 -23.68 -4.06 18.57
N ASN A 57 -24.56 -3.88 19.57
CA ASN A 57 -25.48 -2.74 19.66
C ASN A 57 -26.26 -2.46 18.37
N GLN A 58 -26.70 -3.53 17.70
CA GLN A 58 -27.28 -3.44 16.36
C GLN A 58 -28.63 -2.74 16.41
N GLN A 59 -28.82 -1.82 15.47
CA GLN A 59 -30.09 -1.18 15.18
C GLN A 59 -30.36 -1.25 13.69
N PHE A 60 -31.63 -1.30 13.34
CA PHE A 60 -32.08 -1.43 11.98
C PHE A 60 -33.29 -0.54 11.76
N SER A 61 -33.31 0.14 10.62
CA SER A 61 -34.48 0.82 10.08
C SER A 61 -34.57 0.57 8.58
N ALA A 62 -35.79 0.55 8.06
CA ALA A 62 -36.04 0.38 6.63
C ALA A 62 -37.05 1.40 6.13
N GLN A 63 -36.76 1.90 4.94
CA GLN A 63 -37.64 2.70 4.10
C GLN A 63 -37.82 1.97 2.76
N PRO A 64 -38.83 2.30 1.95
CA PRO A 64 -39.01 1.68 0.64
C PRO A 64 -37.78 1.78 -0.28
N GLU A 65 -36.99 2.84 -0.13
CA GLU A 65 -35.84 3.15 -0.98
C GLU A 65 -34.50 2.60 -0.44
N TYR A 66 -34.39 2.38 0.87
CA TYR A 66 -33.14 1.99 1.51
C TYR A 66 -33.36 1.28 2.85
N ILE A 67 -32.37 0.46 3.19
CA ILE A 67 -32.19 -0.11 4.52
C ILE A 67 -31.02 0.59 5.19
N ARG A 68 -31.17 0.93 6.47
CA ARG A 68 -30.10 1.45 7.32
C ARG A 68 -29.86 0.50 8.48
N LEU A 69 -28.59 0.16 8.67
CA LEU A 69 -28.07 -0.67 9.75
C LEU A 69 -27.03 0.15 10.52
N ASP A 70 -27.20 0.28 11.82
CA ASP A 70 -26.23 0.90 12.71
C ASP A 70 -25.71 -0.17 13.67
N PHE A 71 -24.39 -0.31 13.80
CA PHE A 71 -23.79 -1.35 14.66
C PHE A 71 -22.36 -0.99 15.05
N ASP A 72 -21.95 -1.49 16.21
CA ASP A 72 -20.58 -1.35 16.69
C ASP A 72 -19.75 -2.58 16.33
N THR A 73 -18.46 -2.38 16.11
CA THR A 73 -17.49 -3.45 15.89
C THR A 73 -16.23 -3.24 16.72
N SER A 74 -15.39 -4.28 16.78
CA SER A 74 -14.05 -4.13 17.34
C SER A 74 -13.21 -3.17 16.49
N VAL A 75 -12.22 -2.51 17.09
CA VAL A 75 -11.29 -1.62 16.38
C VAL A 75 -10.57 -2.29 15.20
N ARG A 76 -10.37 -3.60 15.29
CA ARG A 76 -9.68 -4.41 14.27
C ARG A 76 -10.64 -5.05 13.27
N ALA A 77 -11.94 -4.84 13.41
CA ALA A 77 -12.91 -5.41 12.48
C ALA A 77 -12.77 -4.73 11.13
N ASN A 78 -12.74 -5.53 10.07
CA ASN A 78 -12.74 -5.05 8.71
C ASN A 78 -14.17 -4.69 8.27
N LEU A 79 -14.28 -4.11 7.07
CA LEU A 79 -15.59 -3.89 6.45
C LEU A 79 -16.27 -5.23 6.17
N PRO A 80 -17.61 -5.32 6.21
CA PRO A 80 -18.34 -6.56 5.95
C PRO A 80 -18.37 -6.90 4.44
N LEU A 81 -17.21 -7.08 3.80
CA LEU A 81 -17.06 -7.19 2.35
C LEU A 81 -17.73 -8.46 1.79
N LEU A 82 -17.62 -9.59 2.50
CA LEU A 82 -18.25 -10.86 2.12
C LEU A 82 -19.79 -10.76 2.10
N LEU A 83 -20.35 -10.06 3.09
CA LEU A 83 -21.79 -9.77 3.12
C LEU A 83 -22.19 -8.89 1.94
N LEU A 84 -21.44 -7.82 1.70
CA LEU A 84 -21.72 -6.90 0.59
C LEU A 84 -21.67 -7.63 -0.75
N GLU A 85 -20.65 -8.46 -0.98
CA GLU A 85 -20.56 -9.26 -2.21
C GLU A 85 -21.79 -10.15 -2.39
N SER A 86 -22.16 -10.89 -1.36
CA SER A 86 -23.34 -11.76 -1.37
C SER A 86 -24.62 -10.97 -1.68
N LEU A 87 -24.79 -9.78 -1.10
CA LEU A 87 -25.94 -8.92 -1.38
C LEU A 87 -25.93 -8.38 -2.81
N PHE A 88 -24.78 -7.99 -3.35
CA PHE A 88 -24.63 -7.55 -4.75
C PHE A 88 -25.00 -8.67 -5.74
N GLU A 89 -24.64 -9.91 -5.45
CA GLU A 89 -25.06 -11.06 -6.25
C GLU A 89 -26.58 -11.33 -6.19
N ARG A 90 -27.26 -10.80 -5.17
CA ARG A 90 -28.71 -10.95 -4.93
C ARG A 90 -29.53 -9.70 -5.22
N GLY A 91 -28.98 -8.76 -6.00
CA GLY A 91 -29.74 -7.62 -6.51
C GLY A 91 -29.57 -6.32 -5.71
N LEU A 92 -28.55 -6.22 -4.85
CA LEU A 92 -28.12 -4.92 -4.31
C LEU A 92 -27.63 -4.02 -5.45
N ARG A 93 -28.08 -2.77 -5.43
CA ARG A 93 -27.71 -1.73 -6.40
C ARG A 93 -26.45 -1.00 -5.97
N ALA A 94 -26.46 -0.54 -4.72
CA ALA A 94 -25.40 0.22 -4.12
C ALA A 94 -25.38 -0.01 -2.61
N ALA A 95 -24.23 0.26 -2.00
CA ALA A 95 -24.08 0.33 -0.56
C ALA A 95 -23.23 1.54 -0.18
N VAL A 96 -23.53 2.13 0.96
CA VAL A 96 -22.67 3.15 1.58
C VAL A 96 -22.34 2.67 2.98
N VAL A 97 -21.06 2.61 3.32
CA VAL A 97 -20.59 2.21 4.65
C VAL A 97 -19.83 3.38 5.24
N GLU A 98 -20.30 3.87 6.37
CA GLU A 98 -19.59 4.85 7.18
C GLU A 98 -19.05 4.17 8.43
N VAL A 99 -17.77 4.41 8.73
CA VAL A 99 -17.09 3.87 9.91
C VAL A 99 -16.49 5.05 10.66
N PHE A 100 -16.93 5.24 11.90
CA PHE A 100 -16.29 6.15 12.85
C PHE A 100 -15.31 5.37 13.71
N HIS A 101 -14.02 5.67 13.55
CA HIS A 101 -12.92 5.04 14.27
C HIS A 101 -12.69 5.73 15.61
N GLY A 102 -13.34 5.24 16.67
CA GLY A 102 -13.32 5.87 17.99
C GLY A 102 -11.93 5.95 18.66
N GLN A 103 -10.90 5.30 18.13
CA GLN A 103 -9.51 5.43 18.62
C GLN A 103 -8.83 6.70 18.13
N VAL A 104 -9.07 7.05 16.87
CA VAL A 104 -8.42 8.18 16.19
C VAL A 104 -9.36 9.38 16.04
N GLY A 105 -10.67 9.17 16.24
CA GLY A 105 -11.69 10.22 16.08
C GLY A 105 -11.93 10.58 14.61
N GLU A 106 -11.63 9.67 13.69
CA GLU A 106 -11.77 9.88 12.25
C GLU A 106 -12.95 9.07 11.69
N THR A 107 -13.68 9.65 10.74
CA THR A 107 -14.74 8.98 9.99
C THR A 107 -14.22 8.59 8.61
N GLN A 108 -14.62 7.44 8.10
CA GLN A 108 -14.34 7.01 6.72
C GLN A 108 -15.63 6.53 6.08
N ARG A 109 -15.90 7.02 4.86
CA ARG A 109 -17.09 6.66 4.09
C ARG A 109 -16.73 5.95 2.80
N HIS A 110 -17.15 4.70 2.68
CA HIS A 110 -16.93 3.84 1.52
C HIS A 110 -18.21 3.74 0.70
N HIS A 111 -18.07 3.89 -0.62
CA HIS A 111 -19.19 3.88 -1.56
C HIS A 111 -19.05 2.69 -2.50
N PHE A 112 -20.06 1.85 -2.58
CA PHE A 112 -20.07 0.66 -3.42
C PHE A 112 -21.18 0.73 -4.46
N LEU A 113 -20.84 0.39 -5.70
CA LEU A 113 -21.76 0.34 -6.83
C LEU A 113 -21.44 -0.85 -7.72
N ASP A 114 -22.45 -1.65 -8.06
CA ASP A 114 -22.31 -2.86 -8.89
C ASP A 114 -21.15 -3.78 -8.43
N GLY A 115 -21.03 -4.01 -7.13
CA GLY A 115 -20.00 -4.87 -6.54
C GLY A 115 -18.57 -4.31 -6.59
N LYS A 116 -18.41 -2.99 -6.73
CA LYS A 116 -17.12 -2.31 -6.75
C LYS A 116 -17.10 -1.15 -5.77
N LEU A 117 -15.99 -0.94 -5.06
CA LEU A 117 -15.68 0.30 -4.37
C LEU A 117 -15.43 1.39 -5.42
N VAL A 118 -16.18 2.49 -5.33
CA VAL A 118 -16.17 3.62 -6.26
C VAL A 118 -16.04 4.93 -5.50
N ASN A 119 -15.76 6.03 -6.21
CA ASN A 119 -15.79 7.36 -5.61
C ASN A 119 -17.23 7.82 -5.38
N ARG A 120 -17.42 8.71 -4.39
CA ARG A 120 -18.72 9.33 -4.09
C ARG A 120 -19.35 9.98 -5.34
N SER A 121 -18.56 10.72 -6.10
CA SER A 121 -19.00 11.39 -7.34
C SER A 121 -19.57 10.40 -8.35
N ASP A 122 -18.93 9.24 -8.50
CA ASP A 122 -19.32 8.23 -9.48
C ASP A 122 -20.64 7.56 -9.08
N LEU A 123 -20.80 7.28 -7.77
CA LEU A 123 -22.05 6.75 -7.23
C LEU A 123 -23.21 7.72 -7.48
N TYR A 124 -23.05 8.98 -7.09
CA TYR A 124 -24.13 9.98 -7.20
C TYR A 124 -24.42 10.39 -8.64
N HIS A 125 -23.43 10.33 -9.54
CA HIS A 125 -23.68 10.53 -10.96
C HIS A 125 -24.51 9.39 -11.55
N ARG A 126 -24.24 8.13 -11.17
CA ARG A 126 -24.96 6.96 -11.71
C ARG A 126 -26.31 6.72 -11.04
N GLU A 127 -26.43 7.02 -9.74
CA GLU A 127 -27.63 6.82 -8.94
C GLU A 127 -27.97 8.11 -8.15
N PRO A 128 -28.46 9.17 -8.83
CA PRO A 128 -28.59 10.51 -8.26
C PRO A 128 -29.58 10.61 -7.08
N PHE A 129 -30.55 9.69 -6.99
CA PHE A 129 -31.49 9.65 -5.87
C PHE A 129 -30.83 9.29 -4.53
N ILE A 130 -29.65 8.63 -4.55
CA ILE A 130 -28.94 8.21 -3.35
C ILE A 130 -28.34 9.41 -2.61
N ALA A 131 -27.86 10.43 -3.34
CA ALA A 131 -27.20 11.59 -2.76
C ALA A 131 -28.04 12.28 -1.65
N PRO A 132 -29.29 12.74 -1.89
CA PRO A 132 -30.08 13.38 -0.85
C PRO A 132 -30.40 12.46 0.33
N ILE A 133 -30.55 11.16 0.10
CA ILE A 133 -30.81 10.17 1.16
C ILE A 133 -29.59 10.03 2.07
N VAL A 134 -28.40 9.83 1.49
CA VAL A 134 -27.15 9.69 2.24
C VAL A 134 -26.86 10.96 3.03
N THR A 135 -27.00 12.13 2.42
CA THR A 135 -26.81 13.41 3.12
C THR A 135 -27.79 13.58 4.28
N ALA A 136 -29.08 13.27 4.08
CA ALA A 136 -30.08 13.38 5.13
C ALA A 136 -29.92 12.34 6.26
N GLN A 137 -29.15 11.27 6.06
CA GLN A 137 -28.98 10.19 7.05
C GLN A 137 -27.63 10.23 7.76
N LEU A 138 -26.57 10.64 7.07
CA LEU A 138 -25.19 10.60 7.57
C LEU A 138 -24.59 11.99 7.81
N ASP A 139 -25.04 13.03 7.09
CA ASP A 139 -24.45 14.37 7.21
C ASP A 139 -25.22 15.28 8.20
N VAL A 140 -26.24 14.77 8.89
CA VAL A 140 -27.11 15.56 9.80
C VAL A 140 -26.34 16.17 10.98
N GLN A 141 -25.25 15.53 11.41
CA GLN A 141 -24.42 15.98 12.53
C GLN A 141 -23.16 16.71 12.08
N ARG A 142 -22.99 16.90 10.78
CA ARG A 142 -21.77 17.40 10.18
C ARG A 142 -21.81 18.92 10.10
N GLU A 143 -20.86 19.58 10.74
CA GLU A 143 -20.76 21.03 10.66
C GLU A 143 -20.31 21.47 9.25
N GLU A 144 -20.85 22.60 8.77
CA GLU A 144 -20.42 23.18 7.49
C GLU A 144 -18.93 23.52 7.55
N GLY A 145 -18.11 22.75 6.82
CA GLY A 145 -16.66 22.95 6.74
C GLY A 145 -15.81 21.74 7.13
N GLU A 146 -16.41 20.64 7.59
CA GLU A 146 -15.68 19.39 7.81
C GLU A 146 -15.10 18.81 6.50
N GLU A 147 -13.89 18.25 6.58
CA GLU A 147 -13.23 17.59 5.47
C GLU A 147 -14.05 16.38 4.97
N ASP A 148 -13.99 16.15 3.66
CA ASP A 148 -14.68 15.02 3.03
C ASP A 148 -14.05 13.70 3.49
N THR A 149 -14.82 12.91 4.24
CA THR A 149 -14.38 11.60 4.76
C THR A 149 -14.56 10.46 3.76
N SER A 150 -14.95 10.79 2.53
CA SER A 150 -15.12 9.80 1.47
C SER A 150 -13.79 9.21 1.06
N VAL A 151 -13.68 7.89 1.12
CA VAL A 151 -12.53 7.17 0.60
C VAL A 151 -12.49 7.31 -0.91
N CYS A 152 -11.37 7.86 -1.41
CA CYS A 152 -11.15 8.09 -2.83
C CYS A 152 -10.23 7.03 -3.43
N VAL A 153 -10.65 6.45 -4.54
CA VAL A 153 -9.90 5.45 -5.30
C VAL A 153 -9.58 5.98 -6.70
N ALA A 154 -8.37 5.69 -7.19
CA ALA A 154 -7.96 6.09 -8.53
C ALA A 154 -8.79 5.41 -9.63
N ARG A 155 -9.25 4.17 -9.37
CA ARG A 155 -10.12 3.39 -10.27
C ARG A 155 -11.07 2.53 -9.42
N PRO A 156 -12.27 2.21 -9.94
CA PRO A 156 -13.18 1.30 -9.26
C PRO A 156 -12.54 -0.06 -8.94
N VAL A 157 -12.65 -0.50 -7.69
CA VAL A 157 -12.04 -1.75 -7.20
C VAL A 157 -13.12 -2.79 -6.94
N PRO A 158 -13.12 -3.96 -7.61
CA PRO A 158 -14.08 -5.02 -7.33
C PRO A 158 -13.99 -5.55 -5.90
N LEU A 159 -15.14 -5.87 -5.30
CA LEU A 159 -15.22 -6.47 -3.95
C LEU A 159 -14.37 -7.74 -3.83
N ARG A 160 -14.39 -8.60 -4.85
CA ARG A 160 -13.52 -9.81 -4.91
C ARG A 160 -12.05 -9.52 -4.69
N LYS A 161 -11.55 -8.40 -5.23
CA LYS A 161 -10.15 -8.02 -5.03
C LYS A 161 -9.90 -7.54 -3.61
N LEU A 162 -10.81 -6.74 -3.06
CA LEU A 162 -10.71 -6.27 -1.68
C LEU A 162 -10.75 -7.43 -0.68
N ILE A 163 -11.62 -8.42 -0.92
CA ILE A 163 -11.73 -9.65 -0.10
C ILE A 163 -10.43 -10.46 -0.17
N GLU A 164 -9.85 -10.62 -1.36
CA GLU A 164 -8.59 -11.34 -1.52
C GLU A 164 -7.43 -10.59 -0.83
N GLU A 165 -7.36 -9.27 -0.98
CA GLU A 165 -6.37 -8.42 -0.31
C GLU A 165 -6.48 -8.52 1.22
N GLU A 166 -7.70 -8.53 1.76
CA GLU A 166 -7.95 -8.71 3.19
C GLU A 166 -7.48 -10.08 3.67
N ARG A 167 -7.81 -11.15 2.93
CA ARG A 167 -7.38 -12.52 3.24
C ARG A 167 -5.86 -12.64 3.22
N GLU A 168 -5.20 -12.08 2.21
CA GLU A 168 -3.74 -12.07 2.14
C GLU A 168 -3.10 -11.33 3.33
N GLN A 169 -3.69 -10.21 3.76
CA GLN A 169 -3.21 -9.45 4.91
C GLN A 169 -3.36 -10.25 6.21
N GLU A 170 -4.48 -10.94 6.40
CA GLU A 170 -4.69 -11.81 7.55
C GLU A 170 -3.70 -12.98 7.58
N GLU A 171 -3.45 -13.63 6.45
CA GLU A 171 -2.48 -14.72 6.35
C GLU A 171 -1.06 -14.23 6.66
N LYS A 172 -0.66 -13.07 6.12
CA LYS A 172 0.62 -12.43 6.44
C LYS A 172 0.71 -12.08 7.93
N ALA A 173 -0.35 -11.56 8.52
CA ALA A 173 -0.39 -11.24 9.95
C ALA A 173 -0.26 -12.50 10.83
N LYS A 174 -0.96 -13.59 10.48
CA LYS A 174 -0.85 -14.89 11.17
C LYS A 174 0.57 -15.44 11.07
N ALA A 175 1.16 -15.46 9.87
CA ALA A 175 2.53 -15.92 9.67
C ALA A 175 3.57 -15.09 10.44
N LEU A 176 3.38 -13.77 10.54
CA LEU A 176 4.25 -12.90 11.34
C LEU A 176 4.13 -13.21 12.84
N VAL A 177 2.92 -13.42 13.35
CA VAL A 177 2.69 -13.77 14.76
C VAL A 177 3.27 -15.14 15.08
N GLU A 178 3.10 -16.13 14.22
CA GLU A 178 3.70 -17.45 14.36
C GLU A 178 5.23 -17.38 14.34
N GLY A 179 5.81 -16.61 13.41
CA GLY A 179 7.26 -16.38 13.37
C GLY A 179 7.79 -15.71 14.64
N ILE A 180 7.08 -14.73 15.19
CA ILE A 180 7.44 -14.11 16.47
C ILE A 180 7.32 -15.11 17.62
N ALA A 181 6.26 -15.92 17.66
CA ALA A 181 6.06 -16.94 18.68
C ALA A 181 7.16 -18.02 18.63
N GLU A 182 7.60 -18.40 17.43
CA GLU A 182 8.70 -19.34 17.22
C GLU A 182 10.04 -18.73 17.67
N ILE A 183 10.33 -17.48 17.31
CA ILE A 183 11.52 -16.75 17.80
C ILE A 183 11.50 -16.67 19.33
N ALA A 184 10.35 -16.38 19.94
CA ALA A 184 10.20 -16.33 21.40
C ALA A 184 10.41 -17.71 22.04
N LYS A 185 9.95 -18.79 21.41
CA LYS A 185 10.17 -20.17 21.86
C LYS A 185 11.64 -20.56 21.76
N VAL A 186 12.32 -20.22 20.66
CA VAL A 186 13.75 -20.47 20.46
C VAL A 186 14.59 -19.66 21.46
N ALA A 187 14.23 -18.40 21.72
CA ALA A 187 14.89 -17.57 22.74
C ALA A 187 14.71 -18.14 24.16
N ARG A 188 13.52 -18.69 24.47
CA ARG A 188 13.25 -19.36 25.74
C ARG A 188 14.02 -20.68 25.90
N GLN A 189 14.22 -21.42 24.81
CA GLN A 189 14.95 -22.69 24.81
C GLN A 189 16.47 -22.51 24.83
N THR A 190 16.99 -21.44 24.22
CA THR A 190 18.43 -21.15 24.18
C THR A 190 18.92 -20.32 25.37
N GLY A 191 18.02 -19.82 26.23
CA GLY A 191 18.37 -19.00 27.40
C GLY A 191 18.91 -17.61 27.05
N VAL A 192 18.93 -17.25 25.77
CA VAL A 192 19.37 -15.94 25.29
C VAL A 192 18.16 -15.03 25.22
N GLY A 193 18.10 -14.03 26.12
CA GLY A 193 16.99 -13.08 26.15
C GLY A 193 16.79 -12.34 24.81
N PRO A 194 15.58 -11.82 24.53
CA PRO A 194 15.25 -11.16 23.26
C PRO A 194 16.18 -9.98 22.93
N ALA A 195 16.74 -9.29 23.93
CA ALA A 195 17.77 -8.26 23.74
C ALA A 195 19.11 -8.79 23.20
N GLY A 196 19.43 -10.07 23.46
CA GLY A 196 20.62 -10.75 22.94
C GLY A 196 20.50 -11.09 21.46
N VAL A 197 19.31 -11.49 21.00
CA VAL A 197 19.02 -11.77 19.58
C VAL A 197 19.03 -10.49 18.74
N ILE A 198 18.53 -9.38 19.27
CA ILE A 198 18.60 -8.07 18.61
C ILE A 198 20.06 -7.59 18.52
N LYS A 199 20.87 -7.79 19.57
CA LYS A 199 22.29 -7.45 19.55
C LYS A 199 23.08 -8.31 18.56
N THR A 200 22.81 -9.62 18.48
CA THR A 200 23.47 -10.48 17.49
C THR A 200 23.03 -10.17 16.06
N GLY A 201 21.75 -9.86 15.83
CA GLY A 201 21.26 -9.39 14.53
C GLY A 201 21.89 -8.07 14.09
N LEU A 202 22.06 -7.12 15.01
CA LEU A 202 22.71 -5.84 14.72
C LEU A 202 24.21 -6.02 14.41
N VAL A 203 24.90 -6.90 15.15
CA VAL A 203 26.32 -7.24 14.91
C VAL A 203 26.48 -7.98 13.58
N LEU A 204 25.56 -8.89 13.22
CA LEU A 204 25.57 -9.60 11.94
C LEU A 204 25.35 -8.62 10.77
N TRP A 205 24.45 -7.65 10.93
CA TRP A 205 24.21 -6.60 9.95
C TRP A 205 25.40 -5.65 9.80
N GLN A 206 26.06 -5.30 10.90
CA GLN A 206 27.29 -4.51 10.92
C GLN A 206 28.45 -5.26 10.23
N MET A 207 28.60 -6.57 10.48
CA MET A 207 29.58 -7.41 9.79
C MET A 207 29.29 -7.54 8.30
N ALA A 208 28.02 -7.70 7.90
CA ALA A 208 27.62 -7.74 6.49
C ALA A 208 27.89 -6.41 5.79
N LYS A 209 27.59 -5.27 6.43
CA LYS A 209 27.99 -3.94 5.93
C LYS A 209 29.50 -3.82 5.81
N GLY A 210 30.27 -4.29 6.79
CA GLY A 210 31.73 -4.30 6.75
C GLY A 210 32.28 -5.13 5.58
N LEU A 211 31.71 -6.31 5.34
CA LEU A 211 32.07 -7.16 4.22
C LEU A 211 31.77 -6.49 2.87
N LEU A 212 30.61 -5.82 2.75
CA LEU A 212 30.26 -5.06 1.55
C LEU A 212 31.24 -3.91 1.29
N HIS A 213 31.62 -3.16 2.33
CA HIS A 213 32.63 -2.09 2.21
C HIS A 213 34.00 -2.65 1.83
N ALA A 214 34.39 -3.80 2.37
CA ALA A 214 35.64 -4.46 1.98
C ALA A 214 35.63 -4.88 0.50
N VAL A 215 34.52 -5.43 0.01
CA VAL A 215 34.37 -5.77 -1.42
C VAL A 215 34.44 -4.51 -2.30
N ILE A 216 33.72 -3.45 -1.95
CA ILE A 216 33.75 -2.18 -2.69
C ILE A 216 35.16 -1.59 -2.69
N LEU A 217 35.85 -1.57 -1.55
CA LEU A 217 37.23 -1.08 -1.43
C LEU A 217 38.20 -1.91 -2.28
N THR A 218 38.02 -3.24 -2.31
CA THR A 218 38.86 -4.13 -3.11
C THR A 218 38.67 -3.91 -4.60
N VAL A 219 37.42 -3.69 -5.04
CA VAL A 219 37.10 -3.30 -6.42
C VAL A 219 37.69 -1.93 -6.75
N LEU A 220 37.55 -0.94 -5.86
CA LEU A 220 38.17 0.38 -6.04
C LEU A 220 39.70 0.28 -6.15
N ALA A 221 40.33 -0.49 -5.28
CA ALA A 221 41.78 -0.70 -5.29
C ALA A 221 42.23 -1.37 -6.60
N LEU A 222 41.51 -2.39 -7.08
CA LEU A 222 41.78 -3.00 -8.38
C LEU A 222 41.65 -2.00 -9.53
N VAL A 223 40.64 -1.12 -9.51
CA VAL A 223 40.45 -0.08 -10.53
C VAL A 223 41.54 0.98 -10.48
N PHE A 224 41.91 1.46 -9.29
CA PHE A 224 42.98 2.45 -9.10
C PHE A 224 44.36 1.90 -9.51
N PHE A 225 44.67 0.66 -9.15
CA PHE A 225 45.93 0.02 -9.56
C PHE A 225 45.94 -0.31 -11.06
N LYS A 226 44.80 -0.63 -11.69
CA LYS A 226 44.72 -0.84 -13.13
C LYS A 226 44.94 0.46 -13.93
N GLY A 227 44.53 1.61 -13.38
CA GLY A 227 44.86 2.93 -13.92
C GLY A 227 46.33 3.32 -13.71
N PHE A 228 46.95 2.93 -12.59
CA PHE A 228 48.34 3.27 -12.26
C PHE A 228 49.35 2.76 -13.31
N TRP A 229 49.16 1.55 -13.84
CA TRP A 229 50.03 1.01 -14.90
C TRP A 229 49.96 1.79 -16.21
N MET A 230 48.80 2.39 -16.53
CA MET A 230 48.64 3.23 -17.72
C MET A 230 49.41 4.55 -17.58
N TRP A 231 49.36 5.18 -16.39
CA TRP A 231 50.12 6.40 -16.11
C TRP A 231 51.63 6.15 -16.02
N LEU A 232 52.04 5.01 -15.45
CA LEU A 232 53.45 4.61 -15.41
C LEU A 232 53.98 4.35 -16.84
N GLY A 233 53.22 3.65 -17.68
CA GLY A 233 53.56 3.44 -19.08
C GLY A 233 53.60 4.74 -19.88
N LEU A 234 52.63 5.63 -19.69
CA LEU A 234 52.62 6.96 -20.32
C LEU A 234 53.82 7.81 -19.88
N GLY A 235 54.20 7.76 -18.61
CA GLY A 235 55.39 8.45 -18.09
C GLY A 235 56.69 7.95 -18.71
N VAL A 236 56.84 6.62 -18.89
CA VAL A 236 58.01 6.03 -19.56
C VAL A 236 58.05 6.40 -21.04
N VAL A 237 56.92 6.34 -21.75
CA VAL A 237 56.84 6.76 -23.16
C VAL A 237 57.19 8.25 -23.28
N LEU A 238 56.64 9.10 -22.41
CA LEU A 238 56.94 10.53 -22.41
C LEU A 238 58.42 10.83 -22.13
N ALA A 239 59.05 10.07 -21.22
CA ALA A 239 60.48 10.20 -20.92
C ALA A 239 61.41 9.80 -22.08
N ILE A 240 60.95 8.95 -23.02
CA ILE A 240 61.71 8.56 -24.21
C ILE A 240 61.43 9.50 -25.39
N VAL A 241 60.17 9.93 -25.56
CA VAL A 241 59.74 10.76 -26.69
C VAL A 241 60.17 12.22 -26.54
N LEU A 242 60.21 12.78 -25.33
CA LEU A 242 60.64 14.17 -25.13
C LEU A 242 62.10 14.43 -25.56
N PRO A 243 63.09 13.60 -25.15
CA PRO A 243 64.47 13.78 -25.59
C PRO A 243 64.65 13.63 -27.10
N LEU A 244 63.88 12.73 -27.73
CA LEU A 244 63.89 12.54 -29.18
C LEU A 244 63.31 13.75 -29.92
N LEU A 245 62.22 14.34 -29.43
CA LEU A 245 61.64 15.54 -30.03
C LEU A 245 62.53 16.77 -29.87
N TYR A 246 63.12 16.98 -28.69
CA TYR A 246 64.07 18.08 -28.48
C TYR A 246 65.34 17.89 -29.32
N GLY A 247 65.88 16.68 -29.38
CA GLY A 247 67.03 16.37 -30.23
C GLY A 247 66.73 16.52 -31.73
N TRP A 248 65.49 16.29 -32.16
CA TRP A 248 65.08 16.47 -33.56
C TRP A 248 64.90 17.95 -33.92
N VAL A 249 64.34 18.75 -33.02
CA VAL A 249 64.24 20.22 -33.18
C VAL A 249 65.63 20.86 -33.24
N GLU A 250 66.56 20.42 -32.39
CA GLU A 250 67.91 20.95 -32.38
C GLU A 250 68.75 20.47 -33.59
N TYR A 251 68.47 19.26 -34.10
CA TYR A 251 69.04 18.79 -35.36
C TYR A 251 68.47 19.54 -36.59
N SER A 252 67.16 19.84 -36.61
CA SER A 252 66.57 20.64 -37.68
C SER A 252 67.11 22.08 -37.71
N ASP A 253 67.25 22.72 -36.54
CA ASP A 253 67.84 24.07 -36.41
C ASP A 253 69.30 24.10 -36.87
N LEU A 254 70.07 23.03 -36.60
CA LEU A 254 71.45 22.91 -37.06
C LEU A 254 71.56 22.57 -38.54
N SER A 255 70.60 21.84 -39.11
CA SER A 255 70.54 21.58 -40.55
C SER A 255 70.14 22.83 -41.35
N GLU A 256 69.22 23.63 -40.82
CA GLU A 256 68.73 24.86 -41.46
C GLU A 256 69.82 25.96 -41.45
N LYS A 257 70.60 26.06 -40.36
CA LYS A 257 71.79 26.95 -40.29
C LYS A 257 72.96 26.55 -41.20
N ARG A 258 72.99 25.32 -41.71
CA ARG A 258 74.09 24.84 -42.57
C ARG A 258 73.82 25.08 -44.06
N GLU A 259 72.59 25.45 -44.41
CA GLU A 259 72.16 25.69 -45.79
C GLU A 259 72.16 27.18 -46.19
N GLU A 260 72.55 28.11 -45.31
CA GLU A 260 72.81 29.50 -45.69
C GLU A 260 74.20 29.62 -46.35
N PRO A 261 74.30 29.96 -47.66
CA PRO A 261 75.58 30.15 -48.32
C PRO A 261 76.23 31.47 -47.89
N GLU A 262 77.53 31.40 -47.58
CA GLU A 262 78.42 32.57 -47.46
C GLU A 262 78.23 33.52 -48.65
N VAL A 263 77.68 34.71 -48.40
CA VAL A 263 77.90 35.88 -49.25
C VAL A 263 78.75 36.84 -48.43
N ALA A 264 80.06 36.64 -48.56
CA ALA A 264 81.07 37.59 -48.10
C ALA A 264 81.08 38.82 -49.04
N ASP A 265 80.79 39.96 -48.44
CA ASP A 265 81.44 41.27 -48.58
C ASP A 265 81.59 41.96 -49.95
N GLY A 266 81.39 43.28 -49.93
CA GLY A 266 81.62 44.16 -51.07
C GLY A 266 81.02 45.55 -50.90
N ALA A 267 81.59 46.34 -49.98
CA ALA A 267 81.47 47.80 -49.98
C ALA A 267 82.48 48.43 -50.97
N ASP A 268 82.01 49.44 -51.70
CA ASP A 268 82.69 50.40 -52.59
C ASP A 268 83.51 49.89 -53.80
#